data_AF-A0A428MS68-F1
#
_entry.id   AF-A0A428MS68-F1
#
_cell.length_a   1.000
_cell.length_b   1.000
_cell.length_c   1.000
_cell.angle_alpha   90.00
_cell.angle_beta   90.00
_cell.angle_gamma   90.00
#
_symmetry.space_group_name_H-M   'P 1'
#
loop_
_entity.id
_entity.type
_entity.pdbx_description
1 polymer ?
#
loop_
_entity_poly.entity_id
_entity_poly.type
_entity_poly.pdbx_seq_one_letter_code
_entity_poly.pdbx_strand_id
1 'polypeptide(L)'
;MSGLSRQDIEAIRKRAEAATEAPWDDFDDNWDGSVYEYDALTESCVDIIAECKTTNKLADAAFISAAREDVPRLLAEVERLQSIIRSVYSLANEFDYYAIIDEIEEEVD
;
A
#
# COMPACT_ATOMS: atom_id res chain seq x y z
N MET A 1 9.97 16.22 -1.41
CA MET A 1 8.75 15.57 -1.95
C MET A 1 7.75 15.49 -0.83
N SER A 2 6.52 15.99 -1.02
CA SER A 2 5.46 15.80 -0.04
C SER A 2 5.04 14.33 -0.08
N GLY A 3 5.02 13.64 1.07
CA GLY A 3 4.46 12.29 1.16
C GLY A 3 2.94 12.29 0.97
N LEU A 4 2.34 11.11 0.77
CA LEU A 4 0.88 10.95 0.69
C LEU A 4 0.22 11.43 2.00
N SER A 5 -0.87 12.20 1.88
CA SER A 5 -1.62 12.61 3.07
C SER A 5 -2.42 11.43 3.65
N ARG A 6 -2.91 11.58 4.89
CA ARG A 6 -3.82 10.60 5.50
C ARG A 6 -5.09 10.40 4.67
N GLN A 7 -5.59 11.48 4.05
CA GLN A 7 -6.77 11.42 3.19
C GLN A 7 -6.49 10.63 1.90
N ASP A 8 -5.30 10.78 1.32
CA ASP A 8 -4.90 10.03 0.13
C ASP A 8 -4.78 8.53 0.42
N ILE A 9 -4.13 8.17 1.53
CA ILE A 9 -3.99 6.77 1.97
C ILE A 9 -5.36 6.14 2.18
N GLU A 10 -6.27 6.81 2.88
CA GLU A 10 -7.62 6.32 3.11
C GLU A 10 -8.43 6.19 1.82
N ALA A 11 -8.27 7.13 0.88
CA ALA A 11 -8.93 7.06 -0.41
C ALA A 11 -8.44 5.88 -1.26
N ILE A 12 -7.13 5.58 -1.24
CA ILE A 12 -6.56 4.40 -1.93
C ILE A 12 -7.05 3.11 -1.25
N ARG A 13 -7.00 3.04 0.09
CA ARG A 13 -7.49 1.90 0.87
C ARG A 13 -8.92 1.55 0.52
N LYS A 14 -9.83 2.54 0.52
CA LYS A 14 -11.24 2.33 0.16
C LYS A 14 -11.42 1.79 -1.26
N ARG A 15 -10.61 2.24 -2.23
CA ARG A 15 -10.67 1.68 -3.59
C ARG A 15 -10.17 0.23 -3.65
N ALA A 16 -9.12 -0.09 -2.89
CA ALA A 16 -8.58 -1.45 -2.82
C ALA A 16 -9.57 -2.42 -2.12
N GLU A 17 -10.24 -1.97 -1.06
CA GLU A 17 -11.24 -2.76 -0.32
C GLU A 17 -12.57 -2.92 -1.09
N ALA A 18 -12.93 -1.95 -1.94
CA ALA A 18 -14.14 -2.03 -2.76
C ALA A 18 -13.97 -2.91 -4.01
N ALA A 19 -12.74 -3.29 -4.36
CA ALA A 19 -12.46 -4.20 -5.47
C ALA A 19 -12.79 -5.65 -5.07
N THR A 20 -12.96 -6.54 -6.07
CA THR A 20 -13.25 -7.95 -5.83
C THR A 20 -12.24 -8.59 -4.88
N GLU A 21 -12.70 -9.50 -4.03
CA GLU A 21 -11.86 -10.20 -3.07
C GLU A 21 -10.77 -11.02 -3.78
N ALA A 22 -9.66 -11.23 -3.08
CA ALA A 22 -8.55 -12.06 -3.56
C ALA A 22 -8.88 -13.55 -3.37
N PRO A 23 -8.22 -14.48 -4.10
CA PRO A 23 -7.13 -14.25 -5.05
C PRO A 23 -7.61 -13.86 -6.45
N TRP A 24 -6.81 -13.03 -7.11
CA TRP A 24 -6.92 -12.76 -8.54
C TRP A 24 -5.84 -13.55 -9.26
N ASP A 25 -6.19 -14.15 -10.39
CA ASP A 25 -5.28 -15.01 -11.15
C ASP A 25 -5.24 -14.54 -12.61
N ASP A 26 -4.05 -14.36 -13.15
CA ASP A 26 -3.79 -14.05 -14.56
C ASP A 26 -3.47 -15.28 -15.41
N PHE A 27 -3.28 -16.45 -14.77
CA PHE A 27 -2.82 -17.71 -15.34
C PHE A 27 -1.66 -17.53 -16.31
N ASP A 28 -0.44 -17.86 -15.89
CA ASP A 28 0.79 -17.75 -16.71
C ASP A 28 0.70 -18.40 -18.11
N ASP A 29 -0.22 -19.36 -18.31
CA ASP A 29 -0.47 -20.06 -19.58
C ASP A 29 -1.69 -19.55 -20.36
N ASN A 30 -2.44 -18.57 -19.86
CA ASN A 30 -3.68 -18.13 -20.47
C ASN A 30 -3.42 -17.11 -21.57
N TRP A 31 -3.63 -17.55 -22.81
CA TRP A 31 -3.29 -16.78 -24.01
C TRP A 31 -4.15 -15.52 -24.17
N ASP A 32 -5.25 -15.38 -23.44
CA ASP A 32 -6.22 -14.31 -23.66
C ASP A 32 -5.83 -12.99 -22.97
N GLY A 33 -4.98 -13.03 -21.94
CA GLY A 33 -4.53 -11.86 -21.18
C GLY A 33 -5.59 -11.31 -20.23
N SER A 34 -6.48 -12.16 -19.73
CA SER A 34 -7.51 -11.79 -18.76
C SER A 34 -7.06 -12.08 -17.33
N VAL A 35 -7.60 -11.32 -16.37
CA VAL A 35 -7.47 -11.56 -14.93
C VAL A 35 -8.82 -12.05 -14.42
N TYR A 36 -8.79 -13.08 -13.58
CA TYR A 36 -9.98 -13.78 -13.10
C TYR A 36 -10.07 -13.75 -11.59
N GLU A 37 -11.30 -13.89 -11.09
CA GLU A 37 -11.56 -14.29 -9.72
C GLU A 37 -11.31 -15.80 -9.60
N TYR A 38 -10.38 -16.19 -8.74
CA TYR A 38 -10.02 -17.58 -8.52
C TYR A 38 -10.65 -18.13 -7.24
N ASP A 39 -11.46 -19.18 -7.40
CA ASP A 39 -12.00 -19.94 -6.28
C ASP A 39 -11.07 -21.11 -5.94
N ALA A 40 -10.34 -20.95 -4.84
CA ALA A 40 -9.43 -21.97 -4.34
C ALA A 40 -10.11 -23.26 -3.84
N LEU A 41 -11.42 -23.23 -3.54
CA LEU A 41 -12.15 -24.43 -3.12
C LEU A 41 -12.52 -25.32 -4.30
N THR A 42 -12.83 -24.71 -5.44
CA THR A 42 -13.21 -25.42 -6.67
C THR A 42 -12.07 -25.51 -7.69
N GLU A 43 -10.92 -24.89 -7.37
CA GLU A 43 -9.75 -24.75 -8.24
C GLU A 43 -10.13 -24.22 -9.62
N SER A 44 -11.04 -23.24 -9.66
CA SER A 44 -11.65 -22.76 -10.89
C SER A 44 -11.78 -21.25 -10.92
N CYS A 45 -11.78 -20.69 -12.14
CA CYS A 45 -12.07 -19.29 -12.35
C CYS A 45 -13.56 -19.08 -12.56
N VAL A 46 -14.10 -18.15 -11.78
CA VAL A 46 -15.54 -17.94 -11.67
C VAL A 46 -15.98 -16.81 -12.58
N ASP A 47 -15.25 -15.70 -12.57
CA ASP A 47 -15.58 -14.51 -13.36
C ASP A 47 -14.32 -13.76 -13.84
N ILE A 48 -14.48 -12.92 -14.85
CA ILE A 48 -13.43 -12.06 -15.41
C ILE A 48 -13.42 -10.73 -14.65
N ILE A 49 -12.30 -10.42 -13.99
CA ILE A 49 -12.07 -9.14 -13.30
C ILE A 49 -11.62 -8.07 -14.29
N ALA A 50 -10.73 -8.41 -15.22
CA ALA A 50 -10.21 -7.48 -16.22
C ALA A 50 -9.76 -8.21 -17.49
N GLU A 51 -9.94 -7.57 -18.65
CA GLU A 51 -9.42 -8.07 -19.92
C GLU A 51 -8.29 -7.15 -20.42
N CYS A 52 -7.09 -7.68 -20.65
CA CYS A 52 -5.99 -6.92 -21.24
C CYS A 52 -5.90 -7.18 -22.75
N LYS A 53 -6.08 -6.13 -23.56
CA LYS A 53 -6.14 -6.24 -25.04
C LYS A 53 -4.95 -5.58 -25.75
N THR A 54 -3.87 -5.35 -25.03
CA THR A 54 -2.67 -4.68 -25.52
C THR A 54 -1.66 -5.68 -26.10
N THR A 55 -0.56 -5.19 -26.68
CA THR A 55 0.57 -6.03 -27.09
C THR A 55 1.28 -6.70 -25.91
N ASN A 56 1.16 -6.13 -24.71
CA ASN A 56 1.79 -6.62 -23.48
C ASN A 56 0.77 -7.26 -22.53
N LYS A 57 -0.37 -7.71 -23.05
CA LYS A 57 -1.52 -8.17 -22.25
C LYS A 57 -1.19 -9.17 -21.13
N LEU A 58 -0.22 -10.06 -21.33
CA LEU A 58 0.20 -11.01 -20.28
C LEU A 58 0.88 -10.28 -19.12
N ALA A 59 1.80 -9.35 -19.42
CA ALA A 59 2.45 -8.54 -18.39
C ALA A 59 1.47 -7.57 -17.71
N ASP A 60 0.51 -7.03 -18.46
CA ASP A 60 -0.55 -6.18 -17.89
C ASP A 60 -1.45 -6.99 -16.95
N ALA A 61 -1.83 -8.22 -17.33
CA ALA A 61 -2.63 -9.12 -16.50
C ALA A 61 -1.89 -9.51 -15.21
N ALA A 62 -0.63 -9.93 -15.32
CA ALA A 62 0.24 -10.25 -14.17
C ALA A 62 0.42 -9.06 -13.21
N PHE A 63 0.53 -7.85 -13.74
CA PHE A 63 0.61 -6.65 -12.91
C PHE A 63 -0.71 -6.39 -12.18
N ILE A 64 -1.86 -6.55 -12.86
CA ILE A 64 -3.18 -6.32 -12.28
C ILE A 64 -3.53 -7.37 -11.23
N SER A 65 -3.25 -8.66 -11.47
CA SER A 65 -3.48 -9.74 -10.51
C SER A 65 -2.69 -9.50 -9.21
N ALA A 66 -1.39 -9.22 -9.33
CA ALA A 66 -0.51 -8.92 -8.20
C ALA A 66 -0.93 -7.66 -7.43
N ALA A 67 -1.51 -6.66 -8.10
CA ALA A 67 -1.92 -5.41 -7.47
C ALA A 67 -2.92 -5.63 -6.32
N ARG A 68 -3.73 -6.69 -6.37
CA ARG A 68 -4.70 -7.00 -5.31
C ARG A 68 -4.05 -7.28 -3.95
N GLU A 69 -2.84 -7.83 -3.95
CA GLU A 69 -2.05 -8.10 -2.75
C GLU A 69 -1.03 -6.98 -2.46
N ASP A 70 -0.37 -6.48 -3.52
CA ASP A 70 0.70 -5.50 -3.38
C ASP A 70 0.19 -4.15 -2.89
N VAL A 71 -0.97 -3.67 -3.37
CA VAL A 71 -1.50 -2.36 -2.94
C VAL A 71 -1.80 -2.32 -1.43
N PRO A 72 -2.53 -3.28 -0.82
CA PRO A 72 -2.70 -3.32 0.62
C PRO A 72 -1.37 -3.39 1.40
N ARG A 73 -0.40 -4.19 0.93
CA ARG A 73 0.92 -4.31 1.57
C ARG A 73 1.69 -2.99 1.53
N LEU A 74 1.68 -2.29 0.40
CA LEU A 74 2.33 -1.00 0.24
C LEU A 74 1.67 0.07 1.11
N LEU A 75 0.33 0.08 1.21
CA LEU A 75 -0.38 1.00 2.11
C LEU A 75 0.01 0.80 3.57
N ALA A 76 0.07 -0.46 4.03
CA ALA A 76 0.51 -0.79 5.38
C ALA A 76 1.95 -0.32 5.65
N GLU A 77 2.84 -0.46 4.67
CA GLU A 77 4.23 -0.01 4.78
C GLU A 77 4.35 1.51 4.81
N VAL A 78 3.59 2.23 3.99
CA VAL A 78 3.54 3.70 4.03
C VAL A 78 3.06 4.18 5.40
N GLU A 79 2.02 3.58 5.97
CA GLU A 79 1.53 3.94 7.31
C GLU A 79 2.57 3.66 8.40
N ARG A 80 3.27 2.52 8.33
CA ARG A 80 4.35 2.16 9.24
C ARG A 80 5.46 3.21 9.20
N LEU A 81 5.92 3.57 8.00
CA LEU A 81 6.97 4.58 7.80
C LEU A 81 6.53 5.95 8.30
N GLN A 82 5.30 6.37 7.99
CA GLN A 82 4.76 7.63 8.50
C GLN A 82 4.64 7.66 10.02
N SER A 83 4.28 6.52 10.63
CA SER A 83 4.24 6.40 12.10
C SER A 83 5.64 6.55 12.70
N ILE A 84 6.64 5.87 12.14
CA ILE A 84 8.03 5.98 12.60
C ILE A 84 8.53 7.42 12.48
N ILE A 85 8.29 8.07 11.34
CA ILE A 85 8.69 9.46 11.11
C ILE A 85 8.05 10.38 12.15
N ARG A 86 6.75 10.24 12.44
CA ARG A 86 6.07 11.02 13.49
C ARG A 86 6.68 10.79 14.87
N SER A 87 6.99 9.54 15.23
CA SER A 87 7.61 9.22 16.52
C SER A 87 9.02 9.81 16.63
N VAL A 88 9.82 9.73 15.57
CA VAL A 88 11.17 10.32 15.53
C VAL A 88 11.10 11.84 15.70
N TYR A 89 10.20 12.52 14.99
CA TYR A 89 10.01 13.96 15.16
C TYR A 89 9.53 14.33 16.57
N SER A 90 8.65 13.53 17.18
CA SER A 90 8.19 13.75 18.55
C SER A 90 9.34 13.64 19.55
N LEU A 91 10.19 12.61 19.43
CA LEU A 91 11.34 12.40 20.30
C LEU A 91 12.39 13.51 20.12
N ALA A 92 12.71 13.87 18.88
CA ALA A 92 13.67 14.93 18.61
C ALA A 92 13.23 16.27 19.24
N ASN A 93 11.95 16.63 19.10
CA ASN A 93 11.40 17.83 19.73
C ASN A 93 11.44 17.77 21.27
N GLU A 94 11.25 16.58 21.86
CA GLU A 94 11.34 16.40 23.31
C GLU A 94 12.79 16.58 23.80
N PHE A 95 13.79 16.03 23.10
CA PHE A 95 15.20 16.25 23.42
C PHE A 95 15.62 17.71 23.27
N ASP A 96 15.17 18.39 22.20
CA ASP A 96 15.44 19.82 22.02
C ASP A 96 14.82 20.67 23.15
N TYR A 97 13.63 20.28 23.65
CA TYR A 97 12.98 20.96 24.76
C TYR A 97 13.77 20.84 26.08
N TYR A 98 14.30 19.64 26.39
CA TYR A 98 15.13 19.46 27.59
C TYR A 98 16.48 20.17 27.48
N ALA A 99 17.12 20.16 26.31
CA ALA A 99 18.39 20.89 26.11
C ALA A 99 18.24 22.40 26.35
N ILE A 100 17.10 22.99 25.94
CA ILE A 100 16.79 24.41 26.19
C ILE A 100 16.54 24.68 27.68
N ILE A 101 15.89 23.76 28.40
CA ILE A 101 15.65 23.94 29.85
C ILE A 101 16.95 23.89 30.63
N ASP A 102 17.82 22.90 30.35
CA ASP A 102 19.12 22.77 31.03
C ASP A 102 19.96 24.03 30.82
N GLU A 103 19.97 24.60 29.61
CA GLU A 103 20.70 25.83 29.28
C GLU A 103 20.11 27.07 29.98
N ILE A 104 18.79 27.13 30.16
CA ILE A 104 18.14 28.18 30.95
C ILE A 104 18.49 28.03 32.43
N GLU A 105 18.39 26.82 33.00
CA GLU A 105 18.71 26.56 34.42
C GLU A 105 20.16 26.91 34.76
N GLU A 106 21.12 26.66 33.86
CA GLU A 106 22.53 27.08 34.01
C GLU A 106 22.73 28.61 33.92
N GLU A 107 21.87 29.36 33.23
CA GLU A 107 21.96 30.84 33.14
C GLU A 107 21.34 31.57 34.34
N VAL A 108 20.48 30.92 35.15
CA VAL A 108 19.79 31.55 36.30
C VAL A 108 20.47 31.31 37.66
N ASP A 109 21.56 30.55 37.71
CA ASP A 109 22.44 30.34 38.89
C ASP A 109 23.68 31.26 38.88
#